data_AF-A0A9D2XQJ6-F1
#
_entry.id   AF-A0A9D2XQJ6-F1
#
_cell.length_a   1.000
_cell.length_b   1.000
_cell.length_c   1.000
_cell.angle_alpha   90.00
_cell.angle_beta   90.00
_cell.angle_gamma   90.00
#
_symmetry.space_group_name_H-M   'P 1'
#
loop_
_entity.id
_entity.type
_entity.pdbx_description
1 polymer ?
#
loop_
_entity_poly.entity_id
_entity_poly.type
_entity_poly.pdbx_seq_one_letter_code
_entity_poly.pdbx_strand_id
1 'polypeptide(L)'
;MARTLGLLAGCLVLVLLRGADGNRKGKVWVYCVAIKEEMWDYAPSGKNLINGKTIAEDEHAKVYLENGPHRIGRVYKKAMYREYTDCSYRTQAARPEWLGFLGPILRAEVHDTIIIHMKNFGSQNYSMHPHGVFYRKTAEGKVY
;
A
#
# COMPACT_ATOMS: atom_id res chain seq x y z
N MET A 1 48.59 63.63 5.02
CA MET A 1 47.69 64.59 4.35
C MET A 1 46.97 63.89 3.22
N ALA A 2 45.64 63.81 3.34
CA ALA A 2 44.59 63.59 2.34
C ALA A 2 44.88 62.75 1.08
N ARG A 3 44.08 61.70 0.85
CA ARG A 3 42.83 61.82 0.05
C ARG A 3 42.06 60.49 0.01
N THR A 4 40.83 60.57 0.49
CA THR A 4 39.71 59.63 0.29
C THR A 4 39.18 59.69 -1.14
N LEU A 5 39.00 58.54 -1.78
CA LEU A 5 38.04 58.23 -2.86
C LEU A 5 37.49 56.84 -2.46
N GLY A 6 36.20 56.53 -2.41
CA GLY A 6 35.07 56.99 -3.21
C GLY A 6 34.32 55.73 -3.65
N LEU A 7 33.11 55.54 -3.13
CA LEU A 7 32.19 54.42 -3.30
C LEU A 7 31.90 53.99 -4.76
N LEU A 8 31.45 52.72 -4.89
CA LEU A 8 30.52 52.12 -5.89
C LEU A 8 31.12 51.01 -6.77
N ALA A 9 30.82 49.77 -6.40
CA ALA A 9 30.54 48.70 -7.37
C ALA A 9 29.41 47.84 -6.78
N GLY A 10 28.18 48.20 -7.16
CA GLY A 10 27.03 47.34 -7.01
C GLY A 10 27.04 46.21 -8.05
N CYS A 11 26.00 45.38 -7.94
CA CYS A 11 25.61 44.27 -8.82
C CYS A 11 26.25 42.90 -8.57
N LEU A 12 25.40 42.05 -7.99
CA LEU A 12 24.97 40.80 -8.59
C LEU A 12 25.95 39.61 -8.48
N VAL A 13 25.88 38.90 -7.36
CA VAL A 13 25.99 37.43 -7.39
C VAL A 13 24.84 36.84 -6.58
N LEU A 14 23.62 37.03 -7.10
CA LEU A 14 22.57 36.04 -6.93
C LEU A 14 22.78 34.98 -8.01
N VAL A 15 22.39 33.74 -7.72
CA VAL A 15 22.47 32.54 -8.58
C VAL A 15 23.77 31.75 -8.44
N LEU A 16 23.85 30.96 -7.36
CA LEU A 16 24.12 29.52 -7.48
C LEU A 16 23.23 28.70 -6.51
N LEU A 17 21.93 29.01 -6.44
CA LEU A 17 20.96 27.91 -6.44
C LEU A 17 20.85 27.45 -7.90
N ARG A 18 21.94 26.85 -8.42
CA ARG A 18 21.77 25.90 -9.50
C ARG A 18 21.00 24.76 -8.86
N GLY A 19 19.68 24.79 -9.08
CA GLY A 19 18.87 23.60 -8.96
C GLY A 19 19.66 22.50 -9.63
N ALA A 20 20.10 21.53 -8.83
CA ALA A 20 20.45 20.25 -9.36
C ALA A 20 19.14 19.63 -9.85
N ASP A 21 18.61 20.12 -10.97
CA ASP A 21 17.82 19.31 -11.89
C ASP A 21 18.80 18.32 -12.54
N GLY A 22 19.43 17.52 -11.68
CA GLY A 22 20.07 16.29 -12.05
C GLY A 22 18.94 15.41 -12.53
N ASN A 23 19.02 15.01 -13.79
CA ASN A 23 18.26 13.92 -14.38
C ASN A 23 18.45 12.65 -13.54
N ARG A 24 17.82 12.58 -12.37
CA ARG A 24 17.83 11.42 -11.48
C ARG A 24 17.00 10.37 -12.18
N LYS A 25 17.68 9.41 -12.80
CA LYS A 25 17.04 8.19 -13.27
C LYS A 25 16.46 7.50 -12.04
N GLY A 26 15.12 7.47 -11.95
CA GLY A 26 14.44 6.80 -10.87
C GLY A 26 14.75 5.29 -10.87
N LYS A 27 14.61 4.69 -9.70
CA LYS A 27 14.78 3.26 -9.50
C LYS A 27 13.58 2.51 -10.06
N VAL A 28 13.84 1.30 -10.56
CA VAL A 28 12.78 0.34 -10.89
C VAL A 28 12.55 -0.55 -9.67
N TRP A 29 11.32 -0.55 -9.16
CA TRP A 29 10.86 -1.46 -8.12
C TRP A 29 10.02 -2.56 -8.74
N VAL A 30 10.34 -3.80 -8.41
CA VAL A 30 9.62 -4.98 -8.90
C VAL A 30 8.95 -5.66 -7.73
N TYR A 31 7.63 -5.80 -7.80
CA TYR A 31 6.82 -6.49 -6.80
C TYR A 31 6.13 -7.70 -7.42
N CYS A 32 6.15 -8.83 -6.71
CA CYS A 32 5.44 -10.04 -7.10
C CYS A 32 4.25 -10.21 -6.13
N VAL A 33 3.04 -9.94 -6.62
CA VAL A 33 1.82 -9.92 -5.80
C VAL A 33 0.84 -10.96 -6.34
N ALA A 34 0.20 -11.71 -5.46
CA ALA A 34 -0.86 -12.62 -5.85
C ALA A 34 -2.19 -12.31 -5.17
N ILE A 35 -3.27 -12.68 -5.83
CA ILE A 35 -4.62 -12.64 -5.26
C ILE A 35 -4.96 -14.05 -4.79
N LYS A 36 -5.25 -14.20 -3.50
CA LYS A 36 -5.60 -15.48 -2.88
C LYS A 36 -6.92 -15.38 -2.13
N GLU A 37 -7.73 -16.42 -2.24
CA GLU A 37 -8.91 -16.58 -1.41
C GLU A 37 -8.55 -17.27 -0.09
N GLU A 38 -8.77 -16.61 1.04
CA GLU A 38 -8.51 -17.17 2.37
C GLU A 38 -9.68 -16.83 3.32
N MET A 39 -9.81 -17.59 4.42
CA MET A 39 -10.79 -17.30 5.46
C MET A 39 -10.27 -16.17 6.35
N TRP A 40 -11.02 -15.08 6.43
CA TRP A 40 -10.70 -13.92 7.25
C TRP A 40 -11.61 -13.86 8.47
N ASP A 41 -11.00 -13.75 9.65
CA ASP A 41 -11.67 -13.62 10.94
C ASP A 41 -11.66 -12.16 11.39
N TYR A 42 -12.83 -11.54 11.43
CA TYR A 42 -12.96 -10.13 11.82
C TYR A 42 -12.71 -9.87 13.31
N ALA A 43 -12.81 -10.88 14.16
CA ALA A 43 -12.60 -10.73 15.59
C ALA A 43 -11.87 -11.96 16.16
N PRO A 44 -10.57 -12.16 15.84
CA PRO A 44 -9.81 -13.36 16.19
C PRO A 44 -9.77 -13.68 17.69
N SER A 45 -9.92 -12.66 18.54
CA SER A 45 -9.97 -12.80 20.00
C SER A 45 -11.23 -13.51 20.52
N GLY A 46 -12.30 -13.56 19.72
CA GLY A 46 -13.60 -14.09 20.14
C GLY A 46 -14.31 -13.27 21.24
N LYS A 47 -13.79 -12.08 21.57
CA LYS A 47 -14.30 -11.20 22.63
C LYS A 47 -14.08 -9.73 22.30
N ASN A 48 -14.96 -8.89 22.84
CA ASN A 48 -14.77 -7.45 22.80
C ASN A 48 -13.63 -7.08 23.75
N LEU A 49 -12.52 -6.58 23.19
CA LEU A 49 -11.31 -6.28 23.95
C LEU A 49 -11.44 -5.01 24.82
N ILE A 50 -12.46 -4.18 24.60
CA ILE A 50 -12.70 -2.95 25.37
C ILE A 50 -13.36 -3.28 26.71
N ASN A 51 -14.38 -4.15 26.71
CA ASN A 51 -15.16 -4.48 27.90
C ASN A 51 -14.92 -5.91 28.44
N GLY A 52 -14.12 -6.72 27.74
CA GLY A 52 -13.75 -8.08 28.13
C GLY A 52 -14.80 -9.15 27.87
N LYS A 53 -16.01 -8.79 27.42
CA LYS A 53 -17.13 -9.72 27.20
C LYS A 53 -16.90 -10.59 25.97
N THR A 54 -17.29 -11.86 26.06
CA THR A 54 -17.34 -12.74 24.89
C THR A 54 -18.38 -12.26 23.88
N ILE A 55 -18.29 -12.74 22.64
CA ILE A 55 -19.29 -12.42 21.60
C ILE A 55 -20.72 -12.75 22.05
N ALA A 56 -20.93 -13.82 22.83
CA ALA A 56 -22.26 -14.23 23.26
C ALA A 56 -22.85 -13.32 24.36
N GLU A 57 -21.99 -12.68 25.16
CA GLU A 57 -22.37 -11.84 26.31
C GLU A 57 -22.51 -10.36 25.96
N ASP A 58 -21.99 -9.93 24.81
CA ASP A 58 -22.06 -8.56 24.33
C ASP A 58 -23.16 -8.43 23.27
N GLU A 59 -24.29 -7.84 23.66
CA GLU A 59 -25.48 -7.66 22.81
C GLU A 59 -25.17 -6.96 21.49
N HIS A 60 -24.19 -6.05 21.45
CA HIS A 60 -23.81 -5.37 20.21
C HIS A 60 -22.87 -6.24 19.36
N ALA A 61 -21.88 -6.89 19.97
CA ALA A 61 -20.94 -7.74 19.24
C ALA A 61 -21.65 -8.97 18.63
N LYS A 62 -22.59 -9.55 19.36
CA LYS A 62 -23.39 -10.71 18.97
C LYS A 62 -24.09 -10.51 17.62
N VAL A 63 -24.63 -9.32 17.37
CA VAL A 63 -25.34 -8.97 16.13
C VAL A 63 -24.48 -9.22 14.88
N TYR A 64 -23.17 -8.96 14.95
CA TYR A 64 -22.27 -9.07 13.81
C TYR A 64 -21.44 -10.36 13.78
N LEU A 65 -21.12 -10.91 14.95
CA LEU A 65 -20.06 -11.92 15.08
C LEU A 65 -20.59 -13.34 15.40
N GLU A 66 -21.81 -13.46 15.93
CA GLU A 66 -22.36 -14.76 16.35
C GLU A 66 -22.84 -15.58 15.15
N ASN A 67 -22.30 -16.79 15.00
CA ASN A 67 -22.72 -17.76 14.00
C ASN A 67 -24.09 -18.38 14.36
N GLY A 68 -24.87 -18.76 13.35
CA GLY A 68 -26.14 -19.48 13.55
C GLY A 68 -26.76 -19.94 12.23
N PRO A 69 -27.96 -20.56 12.27
CA PRO A 69 -28.60 -21.13 11.07
C PRO A 69 -28.82 -20.13 9.93
N HIS A 70 -28.96 -18.85 10.26
CA HIS A 70 -29.17 -17.76 9.31
C HIS A 70 -28.09 -16.67 9.39
N ARG A 71 -26.96 -16.96 10.04
CA ARG A 71 -25.87 -15.98 10.21
C ARG A 71 -24.50 -16.65 10.04
N ILE A 72 -23.70 -16.12 9.12
CA ILE A 72 -22.35 -16.62 8.84
C ILE A 72 -21.43 -16.46 10.08
N GLY A 73 -21.63 -15.40 10.87
CA GLY A 73 -20.77 -15.06 12.00
C GLY A 73 -19.51 -14.33 11.58
N ARG A 74 -18.46 -14.34 12.40
CA ARG A 74 -17.26 -13.48 12.23
C ARG A 74 -16.26 -13.86 11.13
N VAL A 75 -16.38 -15.04 10.52
CA VAL A 75 -15.37 -15.57 9.58
C VAL A 75 -15.93 -15.63 8.15
N TYR A 76 -15.28 -14.95 7.21
CA TYR A 76 -15.70 -14.87 5.82
C TYR A 76 -14.57 -15.21 4.86
N LYS A 77 -14.88 -15.92 3.77
CA LYS A 77 -13.94 -16.10 2.66
C LYS A 77 -13.73 -14.76 1.93
N LYS A 78 -12.48 -14.34 1.74
CA LYS A 78 -12.12 -13.09 1.04
C LYS A 78 -10.99 -13.31 0.05
N ALA A 79 -11.03 -12.62 -1.08
CA ALA A 79 -9.89 -12.50 -1.99
C ALA A 79 -8.98 -11.36 -1.53
N MET A 80 -7.72 -11.66 -1.24
CA MET A 80 -6.76 -10.74 -0.65
C MET A 80 -5.45 -10.72 -1.42
N TYR A 81 -4.79 -9.57 -1.46
CA TYR A 81 -3.45 -9.44 -2.02
C TYR A 81 -2.39 -9.96 -1.05
N ARG A 82 -1.43 -10.73 -1.57
CA ARG A 82 -0.29 -11.29 -0.84
C ARG A 82 0.99 -11.06 -1.63
N GLU A 83 2.01 -10.53 -0.98
CA GLU A 83 3.34 -10.38 -1.58
C GLU A 83 4.12 -11.68 -1.49
N TYR A 84 4.95 -11.91 -2.50
CA TYR A 84 5.86 -13.03 -2.59
C TYR A 84 7.29 -12.53 -2.74
N THR A 85 8.25 -13.31 -2.23
CA THR A 85 9.68 -12.97 -2.29
C THR A 85 10.19 -12.87 -3.73
N ASP A 86 9.55 -13.61 -4.64
CA ASP A 86 9.83 -13.59 -6.06
C ASP A 86 8.59 -14.04 -6.87
N CYS A 87 8.71 -13.96 -8.19
CA CYS A 87 7.61 -14.21 -9.12
C CYS A 87 7.46 -15.71 -9.47
N SER A 88 8.09 -16.62 -8.72
CA SER A 88 7.74 -18.05 -8.72
C SER A 88 6.48 -18.32 -7.88
N TYR A 89 6.09 -17.37 -7.02
CA TYR A 89 4.93 -17.44 -6.13
C TYR A 89 4.95 -18.63 -5.16
N ARG A 90 6.15 -19.08 -4.74
CA ARG A 90 6.33 -20.19 -3.80
C ARG A 90 6.36 -19.72 -2.34
N THR A 91 7.12 -18.65 -2.05
CA THR A 91 7.34 -18.16 -0.68
C THR A 91 6.71 -16.79 -0.51
N GLN A 92 5.72 -16.68 0.39
CA GLN A 92 5.13 -15.38 0.73
C GLN A 92 6.17 -14.51 1.46
N ALA A 93 6.19 -13.22 1.16
CA ALA A 93 7.03 -12.26 1.86
C ALA A 93 6.54 -12.06 3.29
N ALA A 94 7.46 -11.66 4.18
CA ALA A 94 7.11 -11.31 5.55
C ALA A 94 6.14 -10.11 5.56
N ARG A 95 5.10 -10.18 6.40
CA ARG A 95 4.10 -9.13 6.55
C ARG A 95 3.91 -8.77 8.02
N PRO A 96 3.74 -7.48 8.35
CA PRO A 96 3.40 -7.10 9.71
C PRO A 96 1.98 -7.56 10.06
N GLU A 97 1.78 -8.04 11.28
CA GLU A 97 0.47 -8.54 11.74
C GLU A 97 -0.62 -7.46 11.73
N TRP A 98 -0.25 -6.22 12.07
CA TRP A 98 -1.18 -5.08 12.13
C TRP A 98 -1.78 -4.69 10.77
N LEU A 99 -1.22 -5.16 9.65
CA LEU A 99 -1.76 -4.89 8.31
C LEU A 99 -3.09 -5.61 8.07
N GLY A 100 -3.38 -6.64 8.87
CA GLY A 100 -4.64 -7.37 8.82
C GLY A 100 -4.84 -8.06 7.47
N PHE A 101 -5.97 -7.78 6.81
CA PHE A 101 -6.29 -8.33 5.49
C PHE A 101 -5.83 -7.48 4.31
N LEU A 102 -5.29 -6.28 4.57
CA LEU A 102 -4.82 -5.38 3.52
C LEU A 102 -3.69 -6.02 2.70
N GLY A 103 -3.57 -5.57 1.46
CA GLY A 103 -2.47 -5.95 0.58
C GLY A 103 -1.11 -5.40 1.04
N PRO A 104 -0.01 -5.82 0.40
CA PRO A 104 1.33 -5.33 0.72
C PRO A 104 1.47 -3.83 0.46
N ILE A 105 2.41 -3.21 1.18
CA ILE A 105 2.71 -1.78 1.03
C ILE A 105 3.73 -1.60 -0.09
N LEU A 106 3.27 -1.14 -1.24
CA LEU A 106 4.13 -0.82 -2.38
C LEU A 106 4.65 0.61 -2.24
N ARG A 107 5.96 0.82 -2.37
CA ARG A 107 6.61 2.12 -2.16
C ARG A 107 7.47 2.49 -3.35
N ALA A 108 7.52 3.78 -3.63
CA ALA A 108 8.36 4.36 -4.66
C ALA A 108 8.58 5.85 -4.34
N GLU A 109 9.65 6.41 -4.88
CA GLU A 109 9.91 7.85 -4.85
C GLU A 109 9.45 8.51 -6.15
N VAL A 110 9.45 9.85 -6.17
CA VAL A 110 9.17 10.59 -7.41
C VAL A 110 10.22 10.20 -8.47
N HIS A 111 9.75 9.96 -9.70
CA HIS A 111 10.51 9.47 -10.85
C HIS A 111 10.84 7.97 -10.87
N ASP A 112 10.55 7.22 -9.80
CA ASP A 112 10.66 5.76 -9.83
C ASP A 112 9.62 5.11 -10.76
N THR A 113 9.92 3.90 -11.19
CA THR A 113 8.97 3.04 -11.94
C THR A 113 8.63 1.82 -11.10
N ILE A 114 7.34 1.57 -10.90
CA ILE A 114 6.85 0.38 -10.21
C ILE A 114 6.38 -0.63 -11.27
N ILE A 115 6.93 -1.84 -11.21
CA ILE A 115 6.47 -3.00 -11.98
C ILE A 115 5.84 -3.99 -11.01
N ILE A 116 4.57 -4.30 -11.22
CA ILE A 116 3.84 -5.27 -10.42
C ILE A 116 3.54 -6.49 -11.29
N HIS A 117 4.21 -7.60 -11.00
CA HIS A 117 3.84 -8.89 -11.54
C HIS A 117 2.74 -9.47 -10.68
N MET A 118 1.52 -9.41 -11.20
CA MET A 118 0.34 -9.91 -10.49
C MET A 118 -0.06 -11.29 -10.99
N LYS A 119 -0.35 -12.22 -10.08
CA LYS A 119 -0.95 -13.52 -10.40
C LYS A 119 -2.26 -13.74 -9.65
N ASN A 120 -3.31 -14.09 -10.39
CA ASN A 120 -4.61 -14.40 -9.81
C ASN A 120 -4.71 -15.91 -9.51
N PHE A 121 -4.80 -16.28 -8.22
CA PHE A 121 -5.14 -17.65 -7.78
C PHE A 121 -6.58 -17.76 -7.27
N GLY A 122 -7.36 -16.67 -7.36
CA GLY A 122 -8.77 -16.66 -6.98
C GLY A 122 -9.66 -17.36 -8.01
N SER A 123 -10.90 -17.61 -7.61
CA SER A 123 -11.91 -18.25 -8.47
C SER A 123 -12.57 -17.29 -9.46
N GLN A 124 -12.40 -15.98 -9.26
CA GLN A 124 -13.00 -14.93 -10.08
C GLN A 124 -11.92 -14.11 -10.80
N ASN A 125 -12.33 -13.38 -11.84
CA ASN A 125 -11.46 -12.44 -12.52
C ASN A 125 -11.25 -11.19 -11.66
N TYR A 126 -10.00 -10.94 -11.27
CA TYR A 126 -9.61 -9.77 -10.49
C TYR A 126 -8.51 -8.97 -11.20
N SER A 127 -8.44 -7.68 -10.90
CA SER A 127 -7.46 -6.73 -11.42
C SER A 127 -6.94 -5.80 -10.33
N MET A 128 -5.85 -5.07 -10.61
CA MET A 128 -5.30 -4.05 -9.73
C MET A 128 -5.31 -2.69 -10.43
N HIS A 129 -5.99 -1.72 -9.82
CA HIS A 129 -6.05 -0.34 -10.31
C HIS A 129 -5.30 0.58 -9.32
N PRO A 130 -4.18 1.21 -9.73
CA PRO A 130 -3.40 2.03 -8.83
C PRO A 130 -3.95 3.47 -8.75
N HIS A 131 -3.79 4.09 -7.58
CA HIS A 131 -4.07 5.52 -7.38
C HIS A 131 -2.76 6.27 -7.09
N GLY A 132 -2.67 7.54 -7.50
CA GLY A 132 -1.53 8.41 -7.18
C GLY A 132 -0.25 8.16 -7.99
N VAL A 133 -0.33 7.43 -9.11
CA VAL A 133 0.80 7.18 -10.03
C VAL A 133 0.34 7.28 -11.48
N PHE A 134 1.29 7.49 -12.40
CA PHE A 134 1.03 7.46 -13.83
C PHE A 134 1.08 6.03 -14.37
N TYR A 135 0.14 5.68 -15.25
CA TYR A 135 0.08 4.40 -15.94
C TYR A 135 -0.37 4.57 -17.38
N ARG A 136 0.05 3.65 -18.25
CA ARG A 136 -0.50 3.53 -19.61
C ARG A 136 -1.88 2.88 -19.54
N LYS A 137 -2.70 3.05 -20.57
CA LYS A 137 -4.03 2.40 -20.64
C LYS A 137 -3.99 0.88 -20.49
N THR A 138 -2.95 0.23 -21.02
CA THR A 138 -2.74 -1.22 -20.85
C THR A 138 -2.38 -1.64 -19.42
N ALA A 139 -2.02 -0.70 -18.54
CA ALA A 139 -1.67 -0.92 -17.14
C ALA A 139 -2.68 -0.28 -16.16
N GLU A 140 -3.86 0.12 -16.65
CA GLU A 140 -4.89 0.76 -15.83
C GLU A 140 -5.60 -0.21 -14.88
N GLY A 141 -5.82 -1.45 -15.32
CA GLY A 141 -6.44 -2.48 -14.46
C GLY A 141 -7.93 -2.24 -14.15
N LYS A 142 -8.63 -1.42 -14.94
CA LYS A 142 -10.08 -1.24 -14.89
C LYS A 142 -10.68 -1.36 -16.29
N VAL A 143 -11.78 -2.08 -16.43
CA VAL A 143 -12.52 -2.24 -17.68
C VAL A 143 -13.63 -1.19 -17.74
N TYR A 144 -13.67 -0.41 -18.81
CA TYR A 144 -14.77 0.50 -19.18
C TYR A 144 -14.65 0.92 -20.64
#